data_AF-H3H9S3-F1
#
_entry.id   AF-H3H9S3-F1
#
_cell.length_a   1.000
_cell.length_b   1.000
_cell.length_c   1.000
_cell.angle_alpha   90.00
_cell.angle_beta   90.00
_cell.angle_gamma   90.00
#
_symmetry.space_group_name_H-M   'P 1'
#
loop_
_entity.id
_entity.type
_entity.pdbx_description
1 polymer ?
#
loop_
_entity_poly.entity_id
_entity_poly.type
_entity_poly.pdbx_seq_one_letter_code
_entity_poly.pdbx_strand_id
1 'polypeptide(L)'
;MNASVAEPKPVQPKPLRLAVPAFEGKEGENLHFWIREVEIAMRAGLISDQGLRVAFALSNLSGRAKNWAYTLETTSPGCFASWEQLCERLRAAFLPANDAFRQRSRFLACKQGKRELYEYVQEMRTLASSLVGNPLPEDVKTTVFMDGLKIGPARTQLFRVHASTMEEAIKIALQEEYSHKQA
;
A
#
# COMPACT_ATOMS: atom_id res chain seq x y z
N MET A 1 -21.98 -37.60 -37.53
CA MET A 1 -20.64 -37.54 -36.93
C MET A 1 -20.52 -36.19 -36.22
N ASN A 2 -20.64 -36.13 -34.90
CA ASN A 2 -20.31 -34.92 -34.14
C ASN A 2 -19.00 -35.18 -33.41
N ALA A 3 -17.93 -34.50 -33.85
CA ALA A 3 -16.66 -34.47 -33.14
C ALA A 3 -16.78 -33.49 -31.97
N SER A 4 -16.62 -33.99 -30.75
CA SER A 4 -16.50 -33.17 -29.55
C SER A 4 -15.17 -32.43 -29.60
N VAL A 5 -15.22 -31.11 -29.74
CA VAL A 5 -14.03 -30.25 -29.65
C VAL A 5 -13.66 -30.16 -28.18
N ALA A 6 -12.55 -30.78 -27.80
CA ALA A 6 -12.01 -30.69 -26.44
C ALA A 6 -11.57 -29.24 -26.18
N GLU A 7 -12.14 -28.62 -25.14
CA GLU A 7 -11.71 -27.30 -24.68
C GLU A 7 -10.24 -27.34 -24.25
N PRO A 8 -9.43 -26.33 -24.62
CA PRO A 8 -8.03 -26.28 -24.24
C PRO A 8 -7.90 -26.16 -22.71
N LYS A 9 -7.10 -27.04 -22.10
CA LYS A 9 -6.81 -27.01 -20.65
C LYS A 9 -6.25 -25.63 -20.27
N PRO A 10 -6.75 -25.00 -19.18
CA PRO A 10 -6.23 -23.72 -18.73
C PRO A 10 -4.75 -23.85 -18.35
N VAL A 11 -3.91 -23.01 -18.94
CA VAL A 11 -2.49 -22.92 -18.62
C VAL A 11 -2.37 -22.36 -17.21
N GLN A 12 -1.87 -23.18 -16.27
CA GLN A 12 -1.63 -22.70 -14.92
C GLN A 12 -0.45 -21.71 -14.93
N PRO A 13 -0.60 -20.53 -14.33
CA PRO A 13 0.49 -19.56 -14.25
C PRO A 13 1.65 -20.13 -13.43
N LYS A 14 2.88 -19.89 -13.88
CA LYS A 14 4.09 -20.31 -13.17
C LYS A 14 4.36 -19.34 -12.00
N PRO A 15 4.63 -19.84 -10.78
CA PRO A 15 4.95 -18.96 -9.66
C PRO A 15 6.27 -18.22 -9.90
N LEU A 16 6.28 -16.93 -9.55
CA LEU A 16 7.45 -16.05 -9.59
C LEU A 16 7.98 -15.84 -8.17
N ARG A 17 9.30 -15.94 -8.00
CA ARG A 17 9.96 -15.66 -6.73
C ARG A 17 10.44 -14.21 -6.73
N LEU A 18 9.67 -13.34 -6.09
CA LEU A 18 10.07 -11.95 -5.87
C LEU A 18 10.94 -11.85 -4.61
N ALA A 19 11.97 -11.01 -4.66
CA ALA A 19 12.72 -10.63 -3.47
C ALA A 19 11.90 -9.61 -2.67
N VAL A 20 11.81 -9.80 -1.36
CA VAL A 20 11.19 -8.84 -0.44
C VAL A 20 12.29 -8.28 0.45
N PRO A 21 12.40 -6.95 0.60
CA PRO A 21 13.30 -6.35 1.58
C PRO A 21 13.01 -6.88 2.98
N ALA A 22 14.05 -7.12 3.77
CA ALA A 22 13.84 -7.59 5.13
C ALA A 22 13.30 -6.44 6.02
N PHE A 23 12.29 -6.71 6.84
CA PHE A 23 11.81 -5.74 7.84
C PHE A 23 12.55 -5.94 9.15
N GLU A 24 13.30 -4.93 9.60
CA GLU A 24 14.09 -5.01 10.83
C GLU A 24 13.29 -4.53 12.05
N GLY A 25 12.25 -3.72 11.85
CA GLY A 25 11.50 -3.10 12.95
C GLY A 25 12.21 -1.90 13.58
N LYS A 26 13.00 -1.17 12.77
CA LYS A 26 13.66 0.07 13.17
C LYS A 26 12.72 1.27 13.06
N GLU A 27 13.03 2.33 13.81
CA GLU A 27 12.34 3.61 13.67
C GLU A 27 12.56 4.17 12.26
N GLY A 28 11.48 4.65 11.63
CA GLY A 28 11.50 5.17 10.26
C GLY A 28 11.26 4.13 9.16
N GLU A 29 11.31 2.83 9.45
CA GLU A 29 10.88 1.81 8.49
C GLU A 29 9.36 1.87 8.25
N ASN A 30 8.95 1.71 7.00
CA ASN A 30 7.54 1.75 6.62
C ASN A 30 6.95 0.34 6.61
N LEU A 31 6.42 -0.10 7.75
CA LEU A 31 5.76 -1.41 7.89
C LEU A 31 4.61 -1.61 6.89
N HIS A 32 3.84 -0.56 6.58
CA HIS A 32 2.71 -0.67 5.65
C HIS A 32 3.18 -1.00 4.22
N PHE A 33 4.31 -0.42 3.80
CA PHE A 33 4.92 -0.74 2.50
C PHE A 33 5.47 -2.16 2.48
N TRP A 34 6.17 -2.56 3.55
CA TRP A 34 6.69 -3.93 3.64
C TRP A 34 5.59 -4.99 3.59
N ILE A 35 4.49 -4.80 4.35
CA ILE A 35 3.30 -5.67 4.29
C ILE A 35 2.80 -5.79 2.84
N ARG A 36 2.76 -4.68 2.10
CA ARG A 36 2.32 -4.67 0.70
C ARG A 36 3.29 -5.42 -0.23
N GLU A 37 4.59 -5.25 -0.05
CA GLU A 37 5.60 -5.99 -0.84
C GLU A 37 5.50 -7.49 -0.60
N VAL A 38 5.29 -7.91 0.65
CA VAL A 38 5.05 -9.30 1.02
C VAL A 38 3.78 -9.83 0.34
N GLU A 39 2.66 -9.10 0.36
CA GLU A 39 1.42 -9.52 -0.33
C GLU A 39 1.61 -9.71 -1.83
N ILE A 40 2.37 -8.82 -2.47
CA ILE A 40 2.68 -8.91 -3.90
C ILE A 40 3.53 -10.15 -4.18
N ALA A 41 4.55 -10.39 -3.36
CA ALA A 41 5.40 -11.58 -3.48
C ALA A 41 4.62 -12.88 -3.25
N MET A 42 3.70 -12.91 -2.28
CA MET A 42 2.81 -14.05 -2.06
C MET A 42 1.90 -14.30 -3.27
N ARG A 43 1.32 -13.24 -3.85
CA ARG A 43 0.46 -13.35 -5.03
C ARG A 43 1.25 -13.87 -6.25
N ALA A 44 2.44 -13.31 -6.48
CA ALA A 44 3.32 -13.72 -7.56
C ALA A 44 3.82 -15.16 -7.38
N GLY A 45 4.08 -15.57 -6.14
CA GLY A 45 4.50 -16.92 -5.77
C GLY A 45 3.35 -17.92 -5.62
N LEU A 46 2.10 -17.51 -5.87
CA LEU A 46 0.89 -18.33 -5.72
C LEU A 46 0.74 -18.96 -4.31
N ILE A 47 1.15 -18.22 -3.27
CA ILE A 47 1.06 -18.66 -1.87
C ILE A 47 -0.35 -18.35 -1.32
N SER A 48 -1.22 -19.35 -1.28
CA SER A 48 -2.60 -19.24 -0.80
C SER A 48 -2.80 -19.76 0.62
N ASP A 49 -2.09 -20.82 1.01
CA ASP A 49 -2.17 -21.41 2.34
C ASP A 49 -1.71 -20.42 3.43
N GLN A 50 -2.46 -20.33 4.53
CA GLN A 50 -2.19 -19.37 5.59
C GLN A 50 -0.89 -19.69 6.34
N GLY A 51 -0.59 -20.97 6.57
CA GLY A 51 0.66 -21.38 7.20
C GLY A 51 1.87 -21.03 6.34
N LEU A 52 1.79 -21.28 5.04
CA LEU A 52 2.84 -20.87 4.09
C LEU A 52 2.98 -19.35 3.99
N ARG A 53 1.88 -18.60 4.05
CA ARG A 53 1.95 -17.13 4.09
C ARG A 53 2.66 -16.63 5.34
N VAL A 54 2.30 -17.15 6.51
CA VAL A 54 2.96 -16.80 7.78
C VAL A 54 4.45 -17.16 7.72
N ALA A 55 4.80 -18.39 7.32
CA ALA A 55 6.18 -18.83 7.20
C ALA A 55 6.99 -17.97 6.22
N PHE A 56 6.41 -17.63 5.06
CA PHE A 56 7.04 -16.75 4.08
C PHE A 56 7.28 -15.35 4.67
N ALA A 57 6.30 -14.75 5.33
CA ALA A 57 6.45 -13.44 5.95
C ALA A 57 7.52 -13.44 7.06
N LEU A 58 7.50 -14.43 7.96
CA LEU A 58 8.49 -14.58 9.03
C LEU A 58 9.91 -14.74 8.48
N SER A 59 10.07 -15.43 7.33
CA SER A 59 11.37 -15.58 6.67
C SER A 59 11.95 -14.26 6.14
N ASN A 60 11.10 -13.24 5.94
CA ASN A 60 11.49 -11.89 5.50
C ASN A 60 11.60 -10.89 6.67
N LEU A 61 11.52 -11.36 7.92
CA LEU A 61 11.86 -10.55 9.09
C LEU A 61 13.35 -10.65 9.42
N SER A 62 13.91 -9.56 9.91
CA SER A 62 15.29 -9.47 10.41
C SER A 62 15.35 -8.65 11.70
N GLY A 63 16.54 -8.56 12.30
CA GLY A 63 16.79 -7.68 13.44
C GLY A 63 15.79 -7.82 14.59
N ARG A 64 15.22 -6.69 15.02
CA ARG A 64 14.28 -6.60 16.14
C ARG A 64 12.96 -7.31 15.83
N ALA A 65 12.45 -7.16 14.61
CA ALA A 65 11.20 -7.79 14.18
C ALA A 65 11.29 -9.32 14.23
N LYS A 66 12.41 -9.88 13.76
CA LYS A 66 12.63 -11.33 13.85
C LYS A 66 12.70 -11.80 15.30
N ASN A 67 13.51 -11.17 16.14
CA ASN A 67 13.63 -11.56 17.55
C ASN A 67 12.27 -11.53 18.27
N TRP A 68 11.51 -10.45 18.07
CA TRP A 68 10.16 -10.32 18.61
C TRP A 68 9.24 -11.48 18.16
N ALA A 69 9.20 -11.78 16.86
CA ALA A 69 8.30 -12.79 16.33
C ALA A 69 8.60 -14.19 16.90
N TYR A 70 9.89 -14.58 16.93
CA TYR A 70 10.30 -15.90 17.44
C TYR A 70 10.15 -16.02 18.96
N THR A 71 10.36 -14.94 19.73
CA THR A 71 10.04 -14.92 21.16
C THR A 71 8.54 -15.13 21.38
N LEU A 72 7.69 -14.50 20.56
CA LEU A 72 6.24 -14.65 20.65
C LEU A 72 5.80 -16.07 20.29
N GLU A 73 6.36 -16.70 19.25
CA GLU A 73 6.08 -18.10 18.93
C GLU A 73 6.52 -19.06 20.02
N THR A 74 7.65 -18.78 20.69
CA THR A 74 8.16 -19.62 21.79
C THR A 74 7.25 -19.58 23.01
N THR A 75 6.72 -18.40 23.33
CA THR A 75 5.87 -18.17 24.52
C THR A 75 4.40 -18.47 24.25
N SER A 76 3.97 -18.38 23.01
CA SER A 76 2.61 -18.66 22.57
C SER A 76 2.65 -19.35 21.19
N PRO A 77 2.86 -20.68 21.15
CA PRO A 77 2.85 -21.44 19.91
C PRO A 77 1.54 -21.25 19.15
N GLY A 78 1.64 -21.05 17.82
CA GLY A 78 0.48 -20.81 16.98
C GLY A 78 -0.15 -19.41 17.11
N CYS A 79 0.54 -18.43 17.72
CA CYS A 79 0.05 -17.06 17.84
C CYS A 79 -0.17 -16.34 16.50
N PHE A 80 0.38 -16.87 15.41
CA PHE A 80 0.20 -16.41 14.03
C PHE A 80 -0.60 -17.45 13.23
N ALA A 81 -1.92 -17.49 13.41
CA ALA A 81 -2.80 -18.42 12.71
C ALA A 81 -3.07 -18.03 11.24
N SER A 82 -2.89 -16.76 10.89
CA SER A 82 -3.14 -16.23 9.54
C SER A 82 -2.25 -15.04 9.21
N TRP A 83 -2.18 -14.70 7.92
CA TRP A 83 -1.54 -13.47 7.44
C TRP A 83 -2.12 -12.21 8.10
N GLU A 84 -3.44 -12.16 8.24
CA GLU A 84 -4.15 -11.03 8.84
C GLU A 84 -3.76 -10.85 10.32
N GLN A 85 -3.75 -11.95 11.08
CA GLN A 85 -3.35 -11.91 12.49
C GLN A 85 -1.87 -11.52 12.66
N LEU A 86 -0.99 -11.99 11.78
CA LEU A 86 0.41 -11.57 11.77
C LEU A 86 0.53 -10.06 11.51
N CYS A 87 -0.20 -9.53 10.53
CA CYS A 87 -0.22 -8.10 10.22
C CYS A 87 -0.72 -7.27 11.42
N GLU A 88 -1.80 -7.68 12.07
CA GLU A 88 -2.33 -7.01 13.27
C GLU A 88 -1.29 -6.95 14.39
N ARG A 89 -0.64 -8.08 14.68
CA ARG A 89 0.39 -8.15 15.72
C ARG A 89 1.63 -7.33 15.38
N LEU A 90 2.09 -7.35 14.12
CA LEU A 90 3.19 -6.50 13.66
C LEU A 90 2.86 -5.02 13.82
N ARG A 91 1.65 -4.60 13.43
CA ARG A 91 1.20 -3.21 13.61
C ARG A 91 1.17 -2.84 15.09
N ALA A 92 0.62 -3.69 15.95
CA ALA A 92 0.57 -3.45 17.39
C ALA A 92 1.96 -3.37 18.05
N ALA A 93 2.95 -4.11 17.53
CA ALA A 93 4.30 -4.15 18.09
C ALA A 93 5.21 -3.03 17.57
N PHE A 94 5.06 -2.61 16.31
CA PHE A 94 6.02 -1.72 15.64
C PHE A 94 5.45 -0.36 15.23
N LEU A 95 4.15 -0.12 15.41
CA LEU A 95 3.54 1.18 15.17
C LEU A 95 3.05 1.82 16.47
N PRO A 96 3.00 3.15 16.54
CA PRO A 96 2.35 3.84 17.66
C PRO A 96 0.89 3.41 17.83
N ALA A 97 0.39 3.39 19.07
CA ALA A 97 -0.98 2.98 19.39
C ALA A 97 -2.08 3.77 18.64
N ASN A 98 -1.76 4.99 18.18
CA ASN A 98 -2.65 5.86 17.40
C ASN A 98 -2.23 5.99 15.93
N ASP A 99 -1.43 5.07 15.38
CA ASP A 99 -0.91 5.19 14.01
C ASP A 99 -2.02 5.34 12.98
N ALA A 100 -3.06 4.50 13.03
CA ALA A 100 -4.18 4.60 12.09
C ALA A 100 -4.84 5.99 12.10
N PHE A 101 -5.08 6.55 13.29
CA PHE A 101 -5.59 7.91 13.46
C PHE A 101 -4.59 8.95 12.94
N ARG A 102 -3.30 8.79 13.26
CA ARG A 102 -2.23 9.69 12.85
C ARG A 102 -2.08 9.75 11.33
N GLN A 103 -2.06 8.61 10.64
CA GLN A 103 -1.96 8.58 9.18
C GLN A 103 -3.21 9.17 8.53
N ARG A 104 -4.41 8.87 9.07
CA ARG A 104 -5.65 9.48 8.60
C ARG A 104 -5.64 10.99 8.77
N SER A 105 -5.25 11.48 9.94
CA SER A 105 -5.14 12.92 10.21
C SER A 105 -4.11 13.59 9.27
N ARG A 106 -2.96 12.95 9.03
CA ARG A 106 -1.94 13.45 8.09
C ARG A 106 -2.46 13.50 6.67
N PHE A 107 -3.18 12.48 6.21
CA PHE A 107 -3.79 12.45 4.89
C PHE A 107 -4.78 13.61 4.72
N LEU A 108 -5.72 13.76 5.66
CA LEU A 108 -6.74 14.82 5.63
C LEU A 108 -6.13 16.24 5.70
N ALA A 109 -5.02 16.40 6.41
CA ALA A 109 -4.33 17.68 6.56
C ALA A 109 -3.26 17.93 5.50
N CYS A 110 -3.00 17.00 4.58
CA CYS A 110 -1.92 17.12 3.62
C CYS A 110 -2.21 18.25 2.63
N LYS A 111 -1.27 19.18 2.49
CA LYS A 111 -1.34 20.32 1.58
C LYS A 111 -0.05 20.40 0.76
N GLN A 112 -0.16 20.73 -0.51
CA GLN A 112 1.00 20.92 -1.39
C GLN A 112 1.96 21.98 -0.82
N GLY A 113 1.41 23.11 -0.33
CA GLY A 113 2.21 24.19 0.23
C GLY A 113 3.18 24.75 -0.82
N LYS A 114 4.47 24.86 -0.45
CA LYS A 114 5.54 25.36 -1.34
C LYS A 114 6.20 24.29 -2.21
N ARG A 115 5.79 23.02 -2.07
CA ARG A 115 6.42 21.89 -2.74
C ARG A 115 6.09 21.83 -4.23
N GLU A 116 6.92 21.13 -4.98
CA GLU A 116 6.58 20.73 -6.35
C GLU A 116 5.41 19.74 -6.33
N LEU A 117 4.61 19.71 -7.40
CA LEU A 117 3.44 18.83 -7.46
C LEU A 117 3.83 17.36 -7.31
N TYR A 118 4.92 16.93 -7.92
CA TYR A 118 5.44 15.57 -7.79
C TYR A 118 5.68 15.17 -6.32
N GLU A 119 6.28 16.04 -5.51
CA GLU A 119 6.58 15.76 -4.10
C GLU A 119 5.30 15.62 -3.28
N TYR A 120 4.32 16.49 -3.54
CA TYR A 120 3.00 16.42 -2.91
C TYR A 120 2.24 15.15 -3.29
N VAL A 121 2.24 14.80 -4.59
CA VAL A 121 1.64 13.55 -5.10
C VAL A 121 2.26 12.34 -4.43
N GLN A 122 3.59 12.31 -4.30
CA GLN A 122 4.30 11.19 -3.68
C GLN A 122 3.93 11.04 -2.20
N GLU A 123 3.83 12.15 -1.45
CA GLU A 123 3.35 12.10 -0.07
C GLU A 123 1.90 11.62 0.02
N MET A 124 1.02 12.13 -0.83
CA MET A 124 -0.40 11.72 -0.86
C MET A 124 -0.57 10.22 -1.13
N ARG A 125 0.18 9.66 -2.08
CA ARG A 125 0.18 8.21 -2.36
C ARG A 125 0.72 7.40 -1.19
N THR A 126 1.77 7.89 -0.54
CA THR A 126 2.36 7.25 0.65
C THR A 126 1.35 7.22 1.80
N LEU A 127 0.68 8.35 2.07
CA LEU A 127 -0.34 8.44 3.10
C LEU A 127 -1.56 7.57 2.78
N ALA A 128 -2.04 7.55 1.54
CA ALA A 128 -3.14 6.69 1.12
C ALA A 128 -2.82 5.20 1.27
N SER A 129 -1.57 4.79 0.99
CA SER A 129 -1.11 3.40 1.15
C SER A 129 -1.04 2.97 2.62
N SER A 130 -0.82 3.91 3.55
CA SER A 130 -0.86 3.63 4.99
C SER A 130 -2.28 3.43 5.54
N LEU A 131 -3.33 3.65 4.73
CA LEU A 131 -4.73 3.52 5.13
C LEU A 131 -5.38 2.19 4.71
N VAL A 132 -4.63 1.20 4.20
CA VAL A 132 -5.19 -0.03 3.61
C VAL A 132 -6.10 -0.82 4.57
N GLY A 133 -5.82 -0.82 5.88
CA GLY A 133 -6.67 -1.48 6.88
C GLY A 133 -7.93 -0.70 7.27
N ASN A 134 -8.04 0.57 6.87
CA ASN A 134 -9.19 1.44 7.12
C ASN A 134 -9.26 2.52 6.02
N PRO A 135 -9.57 2.13 4.78
CA PRO A 135 -9.47 3.02 3.64
C PRO A 135 -10.53 4.11 3.71
N LEU A 136 -10.15 5.32 3.29
CA LEU A 136 -11.11 6.39 3.04
C LEU A 136 -11.89 6.14 1.74
N PRO A 137 -13.15 6.61 1.64
CA PRO A 137 -13.86 6.69 0.36
C PRO A 137 -13.07 7.48 -0.69
N GLU A 138 -13.18 7.10 -1.96
CA GLU A 138 -12.43 7.76 -3.05
C GLU A 138 -12.84 9.21 -3.29
N ASP A 139 -14.11 9.56 -3.08
CA ASP A 139 -14.59 10.93 -3.12
C ASP A 139 -13.87 11.79 -2.07
N VAL A 140 -13.73 11.28 -0.83
CA VAL A 140 -12.99 11.96 0.23
C VAL A 140 -11.51 12.14 -0.15
N LYS A 141 -10.87 11.11 -0.69
CA LYS A 141 -9.45 11.21 -1.11
C LYS A 141 -9.27 12.22 -2.24
N THR A 142 -10.16 12.19 -3.23
CA THR A 142 -10.16 13.11 -4.37
C THR A 142 -10.33 14.55 -3.90
N THR A 143 -11.32 14.82 -3.04
CA THR A 143 -11.56 16.15 -2.48
C THR A 143 -10.36 16.64 -1.67
N VAL A 144 -9.80 15.81 -0.79
CA VAL A 144 -8.61 16.18 -0.01
C VAL A 144 -7.43 16.52 -0.91
N PHE A 145 -7.19 15.72 -1.95
CA PHE A 145 -6.12 15.99 -2.91
C PHE A 145 -6.32 17.34 -3.60
N MET A 146 -7.51 17.57 -4.15
CA MET A 146 -7.87 18.81 -4.86
C MET A 146 -7.77 20.04 -3.94
N ASP A 147 -8.31 19.95 -2.72
CA ASP A 147 -8.28 21.01 -1.72
C ASP A 147 -6.87 21.30 -1.22
N GLY A 148 -5.98 20.31 -1.28
CA GLY A 148 -4.59 20.44 -0.89
C GLY A 148 -3.68 21.05 -1.94
N LEU A 149 -4.08 21.12 -3.20
CA LEU A 149 -3.29 21.75 -4.26
C LEU A 149 -3.11 23.26 -3.99
N LYS A 150 -1.92 23.78 -4.31
CA LYS A 150 -1.69 25.23 -4.35
C LYS A 150 -2.46 25.85 -5.52
N ILE A 151 -2.74 27.14 -5.45
CA ILE A 151 -3.39 27.86 -6.54
C ILE A 151 -2.46 27.80 -7.77
N GLY A 152 -3.01 27.36 -8.91
CA GLY A 152 -2.25 27.17 -10.13
C GLY A 152 -3.03 26.38 -11.19
N PRO A 153 -2.39 26.07 -12.34
CA PRO A 153 -3.03 25.42 -13.49
C PRO A 153 -3.69 24.09 -13.12
N ALA A 154 -2.95 23.21 -12.43
CA ALA A 154 -3.45 21.90 -12.01
C ALA A 154 -4.72 22.00 -11.15
N ARG A 155 -4.75 22.91 -10.18
CA ARG A 155 -5.94 23.14 -9.34
C ARG A 155 -7.11 23.66 -10.19
N THR A 156 -6.87 24.67 -11.03
CA THR A 156 -7.90 25.23 -11.92
C THR A 156 -8.50 24.18 -12.85
N GLN A 157 -7.67 23.32 -13.43
CA GLN A 157 -8.14 22.27 -14.32
C GLN A 157 -8.99 21.22 -13.60
N LEU A 158 -8.61 20.84 -12.37
CA LEU A 158 -9.38 19.92 -11.57
C LEU A 158 -10.73 20.48 -11.08
N PHE A 159 -10.90 21.80 -11.01
CA PHE A 159 -12.22 22.40 -10.78
C PHE A 159 -13.13 22.34 -12.02
N ARG A 160 -12.56 22.13 -13.22
CA ARG A 160 -13.30 22.06 -14.49
C ARG A 160 -13.64 20.63 -14.90
N VAL A 161 -12.85 19.66 -14.46
CA VAL A 161 -12.98 18.25 -14.83
C VAL A 161 -13.34 17.42 -13.61
N HIS A 162 -14.37 16.59 -13.74
CA HIS A 162 -14.71 15.62 -12.70
C HIS A 162 -13.72 14.46 -12.73
N ALA A 163 -13.06 14.21 -11.59
CA ALA A 163 -12.28 13.00 -11.36
C ALA A 163 -13.04 12.09 -10.39
N SER A 164 -13.13 10.81 -10.72
CA SER A 164 -13.81 9.79 -9.92
C SER A 164 -12.95 9.20 -8.81
N THR A 165 -11.62 9.33 -8.94
CA THR A 165 -10.62 8.80 -8.00
C THR A 165 -9.47 9.76 -7.78
N MET A 166 -8.74 9.58 -6.68
CA MET A 166 -7.57 10.40 -6.38
C MET A 166 -6.48 10.23 -7.45
N GLU A 167 -6.29 9.02 -7.97
CA GLU A 167 -5.29 8.73 -9.00
C GLU A 167 -5.63 9.36 -10.36
N GLU A 168 -6.92 9.40 -10.72
CA GLU A 168 -7.38 10.14 -11.89
C GLU A 168 -7.13 11.64 -11.73
N ALA A 169 -7.44 12.21 -10.56
CA ALA A 169 -7.15 13.61 -10.27
C ALA A 169 -5.65 13.93 -10.34
N ILE A 170 -4.80 13.04 -9.81
CA ILE A 170 -3.34 13.16 -9.89
C ILE A 170 -2.87 13.15 -11.35
N LYS A 171 -3.39 12.24 -12.18
CA LYS A 171 -3.03 12.17 -13.60
C LYS A 171 -3.36 13.47 -14.33
N ILE A 172 -4.56 14.02 -14.10
CA ILE A 172 -4.99 15.30 -14.68
C ILE A 172 -4.07 16.44 -14.22
N ALA A 173 -3.80 16.53 -12.91
CA ALA A 173 -2.93 17.57 -12.35
C ALA A 173 -1.52 17.54 -12.95
N LEU A 174 -0.91 16.35 -13.04
CA LEU A 174 0.44 16.18 -13.59
C LEU A 174 0.49 16.54 -15.07
N GLN A 175 -0.52 16.14 -15.85
CA GLN A 175 -0.61 16.48 -17.26
C GLN A 175 -0.70 17.99 -17.48
N GLU A 176 -1.57 18.66 -16.71
CA GLU A 176 -1.76 20.11 -16.82
C GLU A 176 -0.48 20.87 -16.44
N GLU A 177 0.20 20.46 -15.37
CA GLU A 177 1.44 21.10 -14.95
C GLU A 177 2.57 20.90 -15.97
N TYR A 178 2.65 19.73 -16.59
CA TYR A 178 3.60 19.50 -17.68
C TYR A 178 3.30 20.40 -18.88
N SER A 179 2.04 20.47 -19.33
CA SER A 179 1.63 21.32 -20.44
C SER A 179 1.92 22.80 -20.19
N HIS A 180 1.68 23.30 -18.98
CA HIS A 180 1.97 24.69 -18.63
C HIS A 180 3.48 24.98 -18.51
N LYS A 181 4.31 24.00 -18.11
CA LYS A 181 5.78 24.18 -18.04
C LYS A 181 6.45 24.18 -19.42
N GLN A 182 5.76 23.68 -20.46
CA GLN A 182 6.27 23.61 -21.84
C GLN A 182 5.75 24.75 -22.75
N ALA A 183 4.82 25.57 -22.26
CA ALA A 183 4.26 26.73 -22.96
C ALA A 183 5.06 28.00 -22.63
#